data_AF-A0A5B6VV81-F1
#
_entry.id   AF-A0A5B6VV81-F1
#
_cell.length_a   1.000
_cell.length_b   1.000
_cell.length_c   1.000
_cell.angle_alpha   90.00
_cell.angle_beta   90.00
_cell.angle_gamma   90.00
#
_symmetry.space_group_name_H-M   'P 1'
#
loop_
_entity.id
_entity.type
_entity.pdbx_description
1 polymer ?
#
loop_
_entity_poly.entity_id
_entity_poly.type
_entity_poly.pdbx_seq_one_letter_code
_entity_poly.pdbx_strand_id
1 'polypeptide(L)'
;MEGKDPAKVIRDAIAKTLVFYYPFAGRLKEGPNGKLNVDCTGEGVLFIEGMLMLPSSNLVTILFHHFHAWMSFSSMLKVMFPILKSTFSTSDTIEVWWFHLYYSPQPHHGQCHRVVTVHESLKRNSPRHLLNAQTPPRVTYAQHEFDEEFMDMNDDEIIQPNNMMNLFVFFGYNEISALRKLIPPHYQCTTHDILTACLWRCHTKALQPDPNQHIRLICVVNARSKFNPPLPLGYYRNAIAYPTTVTTPDKLCRSSLKYAI
;
A
#
# COMPACT_ATOMS: atom_id res chain seq x y z
N MET A 1 -22.39 -34.88 4.38
CA MET A 1 -22.15 -33.90 3.30
C MET A 1 -20.65 -33.90 3.05
N GLU A 2 -20.19 -34.40 1.91
CA GLU A 2 -18.78 -34.31 1.53
C GLU A 2 -18.37 -32.83 1.50
N GLY A 3 -17.49 -32.43 2.42
CA GLY A 3 -16.95 -31.08 2.45
C GLY A 3 -16.13 -30.84 1.18
N LYS A 4 -16.54 -29.87 0.36
CA LYS A 4 -15.74 -29.47 -0.81
C LYS A 4 -14.36 -29.03 -0.33
N ASP A 5 -13.30 -29.50 -1.00
CA ASP A 5 -11.94 -29.03 -0.79
C ASP A 5 -11.90 -27.49 -0.82
N PRO A 6 -11.54 -26.81 0.29
CA PRO A 6 -11.47 -25.36 0.36
C PRO A 6 -10.58 -24.75 -0.72
N ALA A 7 -9.47 -25.40 -1.07
CA ALA A 7 -8.56 -24.89 -2.10
C ALA A 7 -9.23 -24.88 -3.47
N LYS A 8 -9.98 -25.95 -3.81
CA LYS A 8 -10.79 -26.00 -5.03
C LYS A 8 -11.85 -24.89 -5.06
N VAL A 9 -12.57 -24.67 -3.96
CA VAL A 9 -13.58 -23.60 -3.88
C VAL A 9 -12.96 -22.22 -4.11
N ILE A 10 -11.79 -21.96 -3.51
CA ILE A 10 -11.05 -20.70 -3.67
C ILE A 10 -10.56 -20.53 -5.12
N ARG A 11 -9.95 -21.57 -5.72
CA ARG A 11 -9.50 -21.54 -7.12
C ARG A 11 -10.65 -21.23 -8.08
N ASP A 12 -11.79 -21.88 -7.91
CA ASP A 12 -12.98 -21.65 -8.75
C ASP A 12 -13.53 -20.22 -8.61
N ALA A 13 -13.52 -19.66 -7.40
CA ALA A 13 -13.94 -18.29 -7.14
C ALA A 13 -12.98 -17.26 -7.77
N ILE A 14 -11.66 -17.49 -7.66
CA ILE A 14 -10.63 -16.66 -8.30
C ILE A 14 -10.78 -16.70 -9.82
N ALA A 15 -10.95 -17.88 -10.41
CA ALA A 15 -11.13 -18.03 -11.86
C ALA A 15 -12.33 -17.22 -12.38
N LYS A 16 -13.47 -17.27 -11.68
CA LYS A 16 -14.65 -16.45 -12.00
C LYS A 16 -14.37 -14.95 -11.87
N THR A 17 -13.63 -14.56 -10.85
CA THR A 17 -13.28 -13.15 -10.58
C THR A 17 -12.33 -12.59 -11.65
N LEU A 18 -11.37 -13.38 -12.12
CA LEU A 18 -10.40 -12.95 -13.14
C LEU A 18 -11.01 -12.66 -14.50
N VAL A 19 -12.23 -13.14 -14.79
CA VAL A 19 -12.98 -12.71 -15.99
C VAL A 19 -13.22 -11.19 -15.96
N PHE A 20 -13.51 -10.63 -14.78
CA PHE A 20 -13.78 -9.20 -14.62
C PHE A 20 -12.50 -8.38 -14.39
N TYR A 21 -11.48 -9.01 -13.81
CA TYR A 21 -10.20 -8.39 -13.50
C TYR A 21 -9.04 -9.03 -14.29
N TYR A 22 -9.28 -9.26 -15.57
CA TYR A 22 -8.36 -9.96 -16.46
C TYR A 22 -6.92 -9.44 -16.49
N PRO A 23 -6.60 -8.14 -16.27
CA PRO A 23 -5.20 -7.74 -16.28
C PRO A 23 -4.42 -8.26 -15.05
N PHE A 24 -5.07 -8.76 -14.00
CA PHE A 24 -4.37 -9.47 -12.91
C PHE A 24 -3.77 -10.80 -13.37
N ALA A 25 -4.34 -11.43 -14.39
CA ALA A 25 -3.80 -12.62 -15.05
C ALA A 25 -2.76 -12.28 -16.13
N GLY A 26 -2.35 -11.02 -16.24
CA GLY A 26 -1.36 -10.55 -17.21
C GLY A 26 0.08 -10.67 -16.73
N ARG A 27 1.01 -10.16 -17.56
CA ARG A 27 2.45 -10.08 -17.27
C ARG A 27 2.98 -8.67 -17.47
N LEU A 28 4.02 -8.34 -16.71
CA LEU A 28 4.75 -7.09 -16.89
C LEU A 28 5.60 -7.14 -18.16
N LYS A 29 5.41 -6.14 -19.03
CA LYS A 29 6.16 -5.99 -20.26
C LYS A 29 6.58 -4.53 -20.45
N GLU A 30 7.84 -4.34 -20.82
CA GLU A 30 8.34 -3.04 -21.22
C GLU A 30 7.95 -2.78 -22.67
N GLY A 31 7.29 -1.65 -22.91
CA GLY A 31 6.93 -1.18 -24.23
C GLY A 31 7.98 -0.22 -24.81
N PRO A 32 7.72 0.34 -26.00
CA PRO A 32 8.58 1.36 -26.60
C PRO A 32 8.83 2.53 -25.63
N ASN A 33 10.05 3.07 -25.64
CA ASN A 33 10.51 4.17 -24.78
C ASN A 33 10.53 3.84 -23.27
N GLY A 34 10.71 2.57 -22.89
CA GLY A 34 10.78 2.14 -21.49
C GLY A 34 9.45 2.14 -20.75
N LYS A 35 8.34 2.36 -21.45
CA LYS A 35 7.01 2.44 -20.82
C LYS A 35 6.51 1.06 -20.41
N LEU A 36 6.34 0.84 -19.10
CA LEU A 36 5.77 -0.39 -18.58
C LEU A 36 4.28 -0.55 -18.96
N ASN A 37 3.93 -1.76 -19.40
CA ASN A 37 2.59 -2.19 -19.75
C ASN A 37 2.27 -3.57 -19.15
N VAL A 38 0.96 -3.85 -19.08
CA VAL A 38 0.45 -5.18 -18.75
C VAL A 38 0.07 -5.86 -20.05
N ASP A 39 0.75 -6.96 -20.36
CA ASP A 39 0.34 -7.86 -21.42
C ASP A 39 -0.75 -8.80 -20.88
N CYS A 40 -1.98 -8.66 -21.37
CA CYS A 40 -3.14 -9.38 -20.87
C CYS A 40 -3.31 -10.72 -21.62
N THR A 41 -2.31 -11.59 -21.49
CA THR A 41 -2.23 -12.88 -22.21
C THR A 41 -3.19 -13.94 -21.67
N GLY A 42 -3.72 -13.75 -20.45
CA GLY A 42 -4.62 -14.71 -19.82
C GLY A 42 -3.89 -15.95 -19.28
N GLU A 43 -2.57 -15.90 -19.10
CA GLU A 43 -1.74 -16.98 -18.54
C GLU A 43 -2.07 -17.32 -17.07
N GLY A 44 -3.03 -16.62 -16.46
CA GLY A 44 -3.53 -16.90 -15.13
C GLY A 44 -2.71 -16.26 -14.02
N VAL A 45 -3.17 -16.53 -12.80
CA VAL A 45 -2.51 -16.13 -11.55
C VAL A 45 -1.89 -17.34 -10.88
N LEU A 46 -0.76 -17.13 -10.22
CA LEU A 46 -0.12 -18.17 -9.41
C LEU A 46 -0.92 -18.36 -8.11
N PHE A 47 -1.43 -19.57 -7.89
CA PHE A 47 -2.07 -19.98 -6.65
C PHE A 47 -1.20 -21.03 -5.96
N ILE A 48 -0.70 -20.72 -4.76
CA ILE A 48 0.14 -21.63 -3.97
C ILE A 48 -0.64 -22.05 -2.74
N GLU A 49 -0.64 -23.36 -2.47
CA GLU A 49 -1.17 -23.93 -1.24
C GLU A 49 -0.01 -24.49 -0.41
N GLY A 50 0.09 -24.03 0.83
CA GLY A 50 1.11 -24.47 1.78
C GLY A 50 0.49 -24.90 3.11
N MET A 51 1.08 -25.93 3.73
CA MET A 51 0.75 -26.35 5.10
C MET A 51 1.92 -26.01 6.02
N LEU A 52 1.65 -25.23 7.07
CA LEU A 52 2.64 -24.88 8.08
C LEU A 52 2.31 -25.61 9.39
N MET A 53 3.28 -26.38 9.88
CA MET A 53 3.19 -27.09 11.17
C MET A 53 3.55 -26.21 12.37
N LEU A 54 3.36 -24.89 12.26
CA LEU A 54 3.71 -23.91 13.30
C LEU A 54 2.45 -23.29 13.94
N PRO A 55 2.52 -22.82 15.19
CA PRO A 55 1.40 -22.13 15.83
C PRO A 55 1.11 -20.76 15.17
N SER A 56 -0.17 -20.39 15.11
CA SER A 56 -0.64 -19.12 14.54
C SER A 56 -0.15 -17.88 15.30
N SER A 57 0.33 -18.00 16.53
CA SER A 57 0.91 -16.87 17.29
C SER A 57 2.16 -16.28 16.63
N ASN A 58 2.84 -17.03 15.76
CA ASN A 58 3.99 -16.56 15.00
C ASN A 58 3.61 -16.02 13.60
N LEU A 59 2.32 -15.97 13.25
CA LEU A 59 1.81 -15.58 11.93
C LEU A 59 2.47 -14.29 11.44
N VAL A 60 2.45 -13.22 12.23
CA VAL A 60 2.90 -11.89 11.77
C VAL A 60 4.40 -11.88 11.42
N THR A 61 5.23 -12.58 12.19
CA THR A 61 6.68 -12.69 11.94
C THR A 61 6.99 -13.63 10.77
N ILE A 62 6.21 -14.69 10.61
CA ILE A 62 6.33 -15.65 9.49
C ILE A 62 5.88 -15.00 8.18
N LEU A 63 4.78 -14.24 8.19
CA LEU A 63 4.25 -13.46 7.08
C LEU A 63 5.29 -12.47 6.55
N PHE A 64 6.04 -11.82 7.44
CA PHE A 64 7.05 -10.83 7.07
C PHE A 64 8.30 -11.45 6.44
N HIS A 65 8.82 -12.56 6.98
CA HIS A 65 9.95 -13.27 6.37
C HIS A 65 9.55 -13.95 5.04
N HIS A 66 8.36 -14.52 4.97
CA HIS A 66 7.81 -15.00 3.70
C HIS A 66 7.67 -13.85 2.72
N PHE A 67 7.14 -12.69 3.13
CA PHE A 67 7.03 -11.49 2.27
C PHE A 67 8.36 -11.10 1.63
N HIS A 68 9.46 -11.03 2.39
CA HIS A 68 10.77 -10.67 1.84
C HIS A 68 11.34 -11.72 0.87
N ALA A 69 11.35 -13.00 1.27
CA ALA A 69 11.82 -14.09 0.39
C ALA A 69 10.98 -14.17 -0.89
N TRP A 70 9.69 -13.88 -0.75
CA TRP A 70 8.72 -13.96 -1.82
C TRP A 70 8.71 -12.74 -2.73
N MET A 71 8.96 -11.53 -2.23
CA MET A 71 9.15 -10.33 -3.07
C MET A 71 10.30 -10.53 -4.05
N SER A 72 11.40 -11.15 -3.60
CA SER A 72 12.53 -11.54 -4.44
C SER A 72 12.16 -12.63 -5.47
N PHE A 73 11.33 -13.60 -5.09
CA PHE A 73 10.89 -14.68 -5.99
C PHE A 73 9.86 -14.20 -7.03
N SER A 74 8.91 -13.36 -6.62
CA SER A 74 7.83 -12.88 -7.48
C SER A 74 8.30 -11.85 -8.49
N SER A 75 9.29 -11.01 -8.13
CA SER A 75 9.91 -10.06 -9.06
C SER A 75 10.66 -10.79 -10.19
N MET A 76 11.24 -11.97 -9.90
CA MET A 76 11.84 -12.85 -10.91
C MET A 76 10.80 -13.42 -11.91
N LEU A 77 9.58 -13.72 -11.45
CA LEU A 77 8.55 -14.36 -12.28
C LEU A 77 7.65 -13.39 -13.05
N LYS A 78 7.73 -12.07 -12.81
CA LYS A 78 6.88 -11.04 -13.46
C LYS A 78 5.37 -11.28 -13.35
N VAL A 79 4.92 -12.06 -12.36
CA VAL A 79 3.50 -12.36 -12.09
C VAL A 79 2.88 -11.19 -11.33
N MET A 80 1.72 -10.70 -11.75
CA MET A 80 1.16 -9.46 -11.18
C MET A 80 0.35 -9.65 -9.90
N PHE A 81 -0.33 -10.80 -9.74
CA PHE A 81 -1.28 -11.04 -8.66
C PHE A 81 -1.23 -12.47 -8.10
N PRO A 82 -0.11 -12.87 -7.50
CA PRO A 82 0.01 -14.17 -6.83
C PRO A 82 -0.81 -14.25 -5.53
N ILE A 83 -1.44 -15.42 -5.30
CA ILE A 83 -2.28 -15.70 -4.13
C ILE A 83 -1.69 -16.87 -3.37
N LEU A 84 -1.45 -16.69 -2.07
CA LEU A 84 -0.92 -17.71 -1.18
C LEU A 84 -2.00 -18.10 -0.16
N LYS A 85 -2.35 -19.39 -0.12
CA LYS A 85 -3.18 -19.97 0.94
C LYS A 85 -2.28 -20.77 1.87
N SER A 86 -2.27 -20.40 3.15
CA SER A 86 -1.48 -21.04 4.20
C SER A 86 -2.40 -21.68 5.23
N THR A 87 -2.36 -23.01 5.39
CA THR A 87 -3.08 -23.72 6.45
C THR A 87 -2.14 -23.97 7.63
N PHE A 88 -2.51 -23.48 8.82
CA PHE A 88 -1.82 -23.74 10.09
C PHE A 88 -2.54 -24.83 10.88
N SER A 89 -1.84 -25.45 11.84
CA SER A 89 -2.41 -26.52 12.68
C SER A 89 -3.68 -26.12 13.46
N THR A 90 -3.91 -24.82 13.67
CA THR A 90 -5.05 -24.28 14.42
C THR A 90 -5.89 -23.24 13.66
N SER A 91 -5.49 -22.82 12.46
CA SER A 91 -6.17 -21.76 11.70
C SER A 91 -5.83 -21.76 10.21
N ASP A 92 -6.81 -21.48 9.35
CA ASP A 92 -6.56 -21.19 7.94
C ASP A 92 -6.32 -19.70 7.71
N THR A 93 -5.28 -19.35 6.95
CA THR A 93 -4.97 -17.96 6.56
C THR A 93 -4.85 -17.85 5.05
N ILE A 94 -5.50 -16.84 4.46
CA ILE A 94 -5.36 -16.51 3.04
C ILE A 94 -4.63 -15.19 2.94
N GLU A 95 -3.53 -15.19 2.19
CA GLU A 95 -2.72 -14.02 1.91
C GLU A 95 -2.84 -13.67 0.43
N VAL A 96 -3.09 -12.40 0.17
CA VAL A 96 -3.22 -11.88 -1.19
C VAL A 96 -2.14 -10.84 -1.39
N TRP A 97 -1.29 -11.07 -2.37
CA TRP A 97 -0.15 -10.22 -2.65
C TRP A 97 -0.24 -9.66 -4.08
N TRP A 98 0.19 -8.42 -4.28
CA TRP A 98 0.16 -7.81 -5.61
C TRP A 98 1.25 -6.76 -5.79
N PHE A 99 1.61 -6.51 -7.06
CA PHE A 99 2.51 -5.41 -7.39
C PHE A 99 1.78 -4.06 -7.40
N HIS A 100 2.22 -3.15 -6.52
CA HIS A 100 1.66 -1.80 -6.41
C HIS A 100 1.78 -0.96 -7.70
N LEU A 101 2.62 -1.35 -8.66
CA LEU A 101 2.86 -0.62 -9.92
C LEU A 101 1.60 -0.39 -10.77
N TYR A 102 0.55 -1.21 -10.60
CA TYR A 102 -0.68 -1.09 -11.39
C TYR A 102 -1.94 -0.81 -10.56
N TYR A 103 -1.91 -1.10 -9.25
CA TYR A 103 -3.09 -1.17 -8.41
C TYR A 103 -2.87 -0.61 -7.00
N SER A 104 -3.83 0.20 -6.54
CA SER A 104 -3.83 0.77 -5.19
C SER A 104 -5.06 0.27 -4.41
N PRO A 105 -4.90 -0.19 -3.15
CA PRO A 105 -6.02 -0.64 -2.31
C PRO A 105 -7.02 0.49 -2.02
N GLN A 106 -8.28 0.11 -1.78
CA GLN A 106 -9.38 1.05 -1.50
C GLN A 106 -9.97 0.83 -0.09
N PRO A 107 -10.22 1.90 0.69
CA PRO A 107 -10.76 1.78 2.05
C PRO A 107 -12.27 1.47 2.12
N HIS A 108 -13.06 1.86 1.12
CA HIS A 108 -14.49 1.55 1.07
C HIS A 108 -14.73 0.24 0.31
N HIS A 109 -15.13 -0.80 1.04
CA HIS A 109 -15.38 -2.17 0.58
C HIS A 109 -14.12 -2.90 0.10
N GLY A 110 -13.54 -3.65 1.03
CA GLY A 110 -12.35 -4.47 0.85
C GLY A 110 -12.35 -5.22 -0.48
N GLN A 111 -11.31 -4.99 -1.26
CA GLN A 111 -11.02 -5.81 -2.44
C GLN A 111 -10.89 -7.29 -2.06
N CYS A 112 -10.39 -7.61 -0.86
CA CYS A 112 -10.37 -8.98 -0.35
C CYS A 112 -11.78 -9.56 -0.12
N HIS A 113 -12.73 -8.76 0.42
CA HIS A 113 -14.14 -9.16 0.49
C HIS A 113 -14.77 -9.31 -0.90
N ARG A 114 -14.35 -8.53 -1.90
CA ARG A 114 -14.88 -8.56 -3.28
C ARG A 114 -14.29 -9.68 -4.15
N VAL A 115 -13.13 -10.25 -3.80
CA VAL A 115 -12.62 -11.50 -4.40
C VAL A 115 -13.48 -12.69 -3.94
N VAL A 116 -14.07 -12.62 -2.74
CA VAL A 116 -14.96 -13.64 -2.18
C VAL A 116 -16.42 -13.42 -2.58
N THR A 117 -16.87 -12.18 -2.75
CA THR A 117 -18.23 -11.84 -3.18
C THR A 117 -18.18 -11.22 -4.58
N VAL A 118 -18.44 -12.04 -5.60
CA VAL A 118 -18.61 -11.61 -7.00
C VAL A 118 -19.80 -10.65 -7.06
N HIS A 119 -19.54 -9.34 -6.98
CA HIS A 119 -20.58 -8.33 -7.09
C HIS A 119 -20.66 -7.87 -8.56
N GLU A 120 -21.78 -8.19 -9.21
CA GLU A 120 -22.08 -7.95 -10.63
C GLU A 120 -22.17 -6.45 -11.02
N SER A 121 -22.00 -5.52 -10.07
CA SER A 121 -22.23 -4.08 -10.29
C SER A 121 -21.01 -3.27 -10.75
N LEU A 122 -19.85 -3.90 -11.02
CA LEU A 122 -18.63 -3.20 -11.42
C LEU A 122 -18.54 -3.07 -12.94
N LYS A 123 -18.77 -1.86 -13.46
CA LYS A 123 -18.61 -1.52 -14.88
C LYS A 123 -17.13 -1.66 -15.32
N ARG A 124 -16.83 -2.85 -15.84
CA ARG A 124 -16.07 -3.30 -17.02
C ARG A 124 -14.83 -2.56 -17.58
N ASN A 125 -14.52 -1.30 -17.29
CA ASN A 125 -13.34 -0.62 -17.87
C ASN A 125 -12.75 0.44 -16.93
N SER A 126 -11.46 0.31 -16.58
CA SER A 126 -10.66 1.37 -15.96
C SER A 126 -9.68 1.94 -17.00
N PRO A 127 -10.10 2.91 -17.84
CA PRO A 127 -9.25 3.44 -18.89
C PRO A 127 -8.03 4.18 -18.30
N ARG A 128 -6.83 3.82 -18.77
CA ARG A 128 -5.58 4.49 -18.35
C ARG A 128 -5.55 5.98 -18.74
N HIS A 129 -6.21 6.34 -19.85
CA HIS A 129 -6.15 7.69 -20.39
C HIS A 129 -6.77 8.75 -19.49
N LEU A 130 -7.59 8.36 -18.50
CA LEU A 130 -8.17 9.28 -17.51
C LEU A 130 -7.10 9.99 -16.67
N LEU A 131 -5.92 9.40 -16.55
CA LEU A 131 -4.79 9.95 -15.80
C LEU A 131 -3.61 10.34 -16.71
N ASN A 132 -3.86 10.54 -18.00
CA ASN A 132 -2.83 11.06 -18.89
C ASN A 132 -2.48 12.50 -18.50
N ALA A 133 -1.20 12.84 -18.60
CA ALA A 133 -0.76 14.22 -18.45
C ALA A 133 -1.44 15.13 -19.50
N GLN A 134 -1.64 16.39 -19.13
CA GLN A 134 -2.08 17.41 -20.07
C GLN A 134 -1.06 17.57 -21.21
N THR A 135 -1.50 18.02 -22.37
CA THR A 135 -0.64 18.32 -23.52
C THR A 135 -0.80 19.79 -23.89
N PRO A 136 0.21 20.65 -23.67
CA PRO A 136 1.52 20.34 -23.07
C PRO A 136 1.42 20.04 -21.56
N PRO A 137 2.37 19.31 -20.97
CA PRO A 137 2.44 19.11 -19.53
C PRO A 137 2.56 20.45 -18.81
N ARG A 138 1.82 20.63 -17.71
CA ARG A 138 1.84 21.84 -16.88
C ARG A 138 2.01 21.44 -15.42
N VAL A 139 3.17 21.78 -14.86
CA VAL A 139 3.45 21.61 -13.43
C VAL A 139 3.03 22.90 -12.72
N THR A 140 2.11 22.78 -11.75
CA THR A 140 1.55 23.93 -11.03
C THR A 140 2.07 24.07 -9.59
N TYR A 141 2.68 23.02 -9.04
CA TYR A 141 3.20 22.96 -7.68
C TYR A 141 4.55 22.26 -7.66
N ALA A 142 5.40 22.61 -6.69
CA ALA A 142 6.63 21.88 -6.42
C ALA A 142 6.29 20.44 -6.00
N GLN A 143 7.05 19.47 -6.51
CA GLN A 143 6.84 18.05 -6.24
C GLN A 143 7.96 17.50 -5.36
N HIS A 144 7.88 17.81 -4.06
CA HIS A 144 8.89 17.42 -3.07
C HIS A 144 9.08 15.91 -2.94
N GLU A 145 8.11 15.11 -3.41
CA GLU A 145 8.23 13.66 -3.52
C GLU A 145 9.34 13.20 -4.50
N PHE A 146 9.80 14.08 -5.40
CA PHE A 146 10.81 13.80 -6.43
C PHE A 146 12.11 14.60 -6.26
N ASP A 147 12.28 15.33 -5.16
CA ASP A 147 13.49 16.12 -4.89
C ASP A 147 14.73 15.19 -4.78
N GLU A 148 15.82 15.52 -5.49
CA GLU A 148 17.01 14.67 -5.60
C GLU A 148 17.80 14.53 -4.28
N GLU A 149 17.79 15.57 -3.44
CA GLU A 149 18.41 15.61 -2.08
C GLU A 149 17.96 14.42 -1.18
N PHE A 150 16.86 13.79 -1.57
CA PHE A 150 16.16 12.76 -0.83
C PHE A 150 16.19 11.38 -1.50
N MET A 151 16.80 11.29 -2.68
CA MET A 151 16.94 10.10 -3.52
C MET A 151 18.34 9.47 -3.46
N ASP A 152 19.32 10.17 -2.86
CA ASP A 152 20.65 9.66 -2.52
C ASP A 152 20.58 8.66 -1.35
N MET A 153 19.92 7.52 -1.58
CA MET A 153 20.22 6.32 -0.81
C MET A 153 21.32 5.61 -1.60
N ASN A 154 22.55 5.62 -1.09
CA ASN A 154 23.52 4.62 -1.54
C ASN A 154 22.87 3.24 -1.33
N ASP A 155 22.93 2.35 -2.32
CA ASP A 155 22.40 0.98 -2.21
C ASP A 155 22.97 0.25 -0.97
N ASP A 156 24.13 0.69 -0.48
CA ASP A 156 24.80 0.21 0.74
C ASP A 156 24.18 0.70 2.06
N GLU A 157 23.39 1.78 2.07
CA GLU A 157 22.69 2.34 3.25
C GLU A 157 21.24 1.86 3.39
N ILE A 158 20.80 0.96 2.51
CA ILE A 158 19.54 0.23 2.70
C ILE A 158 19.68 -0.56 4.01
N ILE A 159 18.98 -0.12 5.06
CA ILE A 159 18.95 -0.76 6.36
C ILE A 159 18.74 -2.26 6.16
N GLN A 160 19.79 -3.04 6.43
CA GLN A 160 19.76 -4.48 6.29
C GLN A 160 18.57 -5.03 7.08
N PRO A 161 17.59 -5.71 6.44
CA PRO A 161 16.33 -6.09 7.08
C PRO A 161 16.52 -6.94 8.34
N ASN A 162 17.66 -7.63 8.43
CA ASN A 162 18.03 -8.49 9.55
C ASN A 162 18.30 -7.74 10.87
N ASN A 163 18.46 -6.42 10.84
CA ASN A 163 18.71 -5.60 12.04
C ASN A 163 17.48 -4.82 12.54
N MET A 164 16.30 -5.03 11.95
CA MET A 164 15.07 -4.36 12.37
C MET A 164 14.19 -5.27 13.22
N MET A 165 13.71 -4.74 14.36
CA MET A 165 12.67 -5.38 15.16
C MET A 165 11.33 -4.71 14.88
N ASN A 166 10.30 -5.52 14.64
CA ASN A 166 8.93 -5.03 14.49
C ASN A 166 8.25 -4.93 15.85
N LEU A 167 7.71 -3.75 16.19
CA LEU A 167 6.90 -3.52 17.37
C LEU A 167 5.51 -3.04 16.97
N PHE A 168 4.47 -3.68 17.52
CA PHE A 168 3.09 -3.27 17.33
C PHE A 168 2.63 -2.45 18.53
N VAL A 169 2.16 -1.23 18.28
CA VAL A 169 1.65 -0.32 19.31
C VAL A 169 0.19 -0.04 19.03
N PHE A 170 -0.66 -0.21 20.05
CA PHE A 170 -2.08 0.10 19.96
C PHE A 170 -2.38 1.48 20.57
N PHE A 171 -3.03 2.35 19.79
CA PHE A 171 -3.50 3.66 20.25
C PHE A 171 -5.02 3.61 20.45
N GLY A 172 -5.45 3.59 21.71
CA GLY A 172 -6.85 3.57 22.08
C GLY A 172 -7.49 4.95 22.11
N TYR A 173 -8.76 4.97 22.49
CA TYR A 173 -9.54 6.21 22.60
C TYR A 173 -8.91 7.22 23.56
N ASN A 174 -8.37 6.75 24.68
CA ASN A 174 -7.79 7.61 25.71
C ASN A 174 -6.53 8.32 25.19
N GLU A 175 -5.64 7.59 24.51
CA GLU A 175 -4.42 8.13 23.93
C GLU A 175 -4.76 9.14 22.82
N ILE A 176 -5.68 8.80 21.93
CA ILE A 176 -6.12 9.68 20.84
C ILE A 176 -6.79 10.95 21.41
N SER A 177 -7.64 10.80 22.43
CA SER A 177 -8.31 11.92 23.10
C SER A 177 -7.31 12.84 23.81
N ALA A 178 -6.27 12.29 24.44
CA ALA A 178 -5.20 13.06 25.04
C ALA A 178 -4.42 13.87 23.98
N LEU A 179 -4.09 13.25 22.84
CA LEU A 179 -3.42 13.95 21.73
C LEU A 179 -4.31 15.04 21.12
N ARG A 180 -5.62 14.79 20.98
CA ARG A 180 -6.58 15.79 20.47
C ARG A 180 -6.62 17.04 21.34
N LYS A 181 -6.48 16.91 22.66
CA LYS A 181 -6.46 18.06 23.60
C LYS A 181 -5.25 18.97 23.43
N LEU A 182 -4.17 18.51 22.79
CA LEU A 182 -2.98 19.32 22.48
C LEU A 182 -3.21 20.28 21.30
N ILE A 183 -4.35 20.15 20.62
CA ILE A 183 -4.68 20.90 19.41
C ILE A 183 -5.84 21.85 19.72
N PRO A 184 -5.82 23.11 19.23
CA PRO A 184 -6.90 24.04 19.46
C PRO A 184 -8.26 23.46 19.01
N PRO A 185 -9.35 23.60 19.79
CA PRO A 185 -10.64 22.97 19.48
C PRO A 185 -11.24 23.33 18.12
N HIS A 186 -10.91 24.52 17.61
CA HIS A 186 -11.38 25.04 16.33
C HIS A 186 -10.55 24.56 15.12
N TYR A 187 -9.42 23.88 15.35
CA TYR A 187 -8.56 23.41 14.28
C TYR A 187 -9.10 22.10 13.71
N GLN A 188 -9.44 22.11 12.43
CA GLN A 188 -9.96 20.93 11.74
C GLN A 188 -8.81 19.98 11.38
N CYS A 189 -8.75 18.84 12.06
CA CYS A 189 -7.84 17.75 11.74
C CYS A 189 -8.52 16.41 12.03
N THR A 190 -8.07 15.36 11.36
CA THR A 190 -8.54 13.99 11.54
C THR A 190 -7.67 13.25 12.55
N THR A 191 -8.13 12.10 13.04
CA THR A 191 -7.30 11.22 13.88
C THR A 191 -6.01 10.79 13.17
N HIS A 192 -6.08 10.56 11.85
CA HIS A 192 -4.91 10.25 11.03
C HIS A 192 -3.88 11.38 11.10
N ASP A 193 -4.30 12.63 10.95
CA ASP A 193 -3.36 13.76 10.95
C ASP A 193 -2.67 13.91 12.31
N ILE A 194 -3.42 13.73 13.41
CA ILE A 194 -2.89 13.81 14.78
C ILE A 194 -1.85 12.71 15.04
N LEU A 195 -2.19 11.47 14.68
CA LEU A 195 -1.30 10.33 14.90
C LEU A 195 -0.04 10.46 14.03
N THR A 196 -0.19 10.80 12.75
CA THR A 196 0.94 11.00 11.84
C THR A 196 1.85 12.13 12.33
N ALA A 197 1.29 13.27 12.72
CA ALA A 197 2.05 14.39 13.29
C ALA A 197 2.81 13.98 14.57
N CYS A 198 2.14 13.26 15.46
CA CYS A 198 2.75 12.79 16.71
C CYS A 198 3.87 11.79 16.43
N LEU A 199 3.64 10.81 15.56
CA LEU A 199 4.61 9.79 15.19
C LEU A 199 5.82 10.43 14.51
N TRP A 200 5.62 11.35 13.57
CA TRP A 200 6.71 12.04 12.89
C TRP A 200 7.59 12.80 13.88
N ARG A 201 6.99 13.57 14.79
CA ARG A 201 7.71 14.28 15.84
C ARG A 201 8.46 13.33 16.78
N CYS A 202 7.80 12.28 17.26
CA CYS A 202 8.42 11.30 18.17
C CYS A 202 9.57 10.56 17.49
N HIS A 203 9.39 10.16 16.23
CA HIS A 203 10.40 9.49 15.42
C HIS A 203 11.62 10.39 15.21
N THR A 204 11.43 11.64 14.81
CA THR A 204 12.52 12.62 14.66
C THR A 204 13.25 12.86 15.98
N LYS A 205 12.53 12.99 17.10
CA LYS A 205 13.16 13.12 18.43
C LYS A 205 13.97 11.89 18.84
N ALA A 206 13.48 10.70 18.49
CA ALA A 206 14.16 9.45 18.83
C ALA A 206 15.46 9.28 18.03
N LEU A 207 15.45 9.63 16.74
CA LEU A 207 16.61 9.50 15.87
C LEU A 207 17.66 10.60 16.07
N GLN A 208 17.27 11.77 16.59
CA GLN A 208 18.16 12.92 16.81
C GLN A 208 19.04 13.26 15.58
N PRO A 209 18.46 13.39 14.38
CA PRO A 209 19.21 13.81 13.19
C PRO A 209 19.77 15.23 13.34
N ASP A 210 20.66 15.64 12.43
CA ASP A 210 21.19 17.01 12.40
C ASP A 210 20.02 18.03 12.44
N PRO A 211 19.99 18.96 13.42
CA PRO A 211 18.93 19.94 13.60
C PRO A 211 18.57 20.75 12.34
N ASN A 212 19.52 20.93 11.42
CA ASN A 212 19.38 21.73 10.20
C ASN A 212 19.14 20.90 8.93
N GLN A 213 19.35 19.58 8.98
CA GLN A 213 19.11 18.71 7.83
C GLN A 213 17.61 18.71 7.48
N HIS A 214 17.28 18.67 6.19
CA HIS A 214 15.89 18.51 5.79
C HIS A 214 15.39 17.10 6.08
N ILE A 215 14.19 17.03 6.66
CA ILE A 215 13.44 15.80 6.84
C ILE A 215 12.10 15.92 6.10
N ARG A 216 11.63 14.80 5.54
CA ARG A 216 10.35 14.74 4.83
C ARG A 216 9.40 13.76 5.48
N LEU A 217 8.12 14.08 5.39
CA LEU A 217 7.02 13.16 5.66
C LEU A 217 6.21 13.02 4.37
N ILE A 218 6.05 11.77 3.93
CA ILE A 218 5.25 11.40 2.77
C ILE A 218 4.00 10.66 3.27
N CYS A 219 2.83 11.12 2.86
CA CYS A 219 1.58 10.40 3.10
C CYS A 219 1.04 9.86 1.78
N VAL A 220 0.56 8.62 1.77
CA VAL A 220 -0.11 8.05 0.59
C VAL A 220 -1.60 8.36 0.66
N VAL A 221 -2.12 9.11 -0.30
CA VAL A 221 -3.53 9.52 -0.32
C VAL A 221 -4.27 8.97 -1.53
N ASN A 222 -5.53 8.58 -1.32
CA ASN A 222 -6.42 8.19 -2.41
C ASN A 222 -6.95 9.43 -3.14
N ALA A 223 -6.51 9.64 -4.38
CA ALA A 223 -6.86 10.82 -5.18
C ALA A 223 -8.17 10.68 -5.97
N ARG A 224 -8.81 9.49 -5.98
CA ARG A 224 -9.96 9.20 -6.87
C ARG A 224 -11.11 10.22 -6.76
N SER A 225 -11.48 10.60 -5.54
CA SER A 225 -12.54 11.59 -5.29
C SER A 225 -12.08 13.04 -5.42
N LYS A 226 -10.77 13.27 -5.62
CA LYS A 226 -10.16 14.60 -5.73
C LYS A 226 -10.04 15.09 -7.17
N PHE A 227 -10.25 14.23 -8.16
CA PHE A 227 -10.34 14.63 -9.57
C PHE A 227 -11.65 15.36 -9.87
N ASN A 228 -11.65 16.18 -10.93
CA ASN A 228 -12.83 16.87 -11.43
C ASN A 228 -13.02 16.57 -12.94
N PRO A 229 -14.01 15.73 -13.33
CA PRO A 229 -14.92 14.98 -12.45
C PRO A 229 -14.18 13.88 -11.67
N PRO A 230 -14.75 13.38 -10.54
CA PRO A 230 -14.18 12.26 -9.80
C PRO A 230 -13.98 11.02 -10.68
N LEU A 231 -12.98 10.20 -10.35
CA LEU A 231 -12.78 8.92 -11.05
C LEU A 231 -14.00 8.01 -10.85
N PRO A 232 -14.37 7.22 -11.87
CA PRO A 232 -15.59 6.44 -11.85
C PRO A 232 -15.57 5.38 -10.75
N LEU A 233 -16.76 5.08 -10.21
CA LEU A 233 -16.94 3.98 -9.28
C LEU A 233 -16.47 2.67 -9.92
N GLY A 234 -15.56 1.96 -9.26
CA GLY A 234 -14.92 0.76 -9.80
C GLY A 234 -13.61 1.00 -10.54
N TYR A 235 -13.08 2.24 -10.56
CA TYR A 235 -11.73 2.50 -11.05
C TYR A 235 -10.69 1.79 -10.17
N TYR A 236 -10.18 0.66 -10.66
CA TYR A 236 -9.36 -0.26 -9.87
C TYR A 236 -7.85 0.01 -10.00
N ARG A 237 -7.42 0.76 -11.03
CA ARG A 237 -6.01 1.13 -11.26
C ARG A 237 -5.49 2.12 -10.21
N ASN A 238 -4.17 2.35 -10.23
CA ASN A 238 -3.51 3.37 -9.43
C ASN A 238 -4.11 4.76 -9.61
N ALA A 239 -4.41 5.39 -8.49
CA ALA A 239 -4.89 6.77 -8.36
C ALA A 239 -4.57 7.26 -6.95
N ILE A 240 -3.30 7.13 -6.58
CA ILE A 240 -2.74 7.60 -5.33
C ILE A 240 -1.84 8.78 -5.62
N ALA A 241 -1.76 9.71 -4.66
CA ALA A 241 -0.79 10.79 -4.67
C ALA A 241 0.07 10.70 -3.40
N TYR A 242 1.23 11.34 -3.44
CA TYR A 242 2.22 11.34 -2.38
C TYR A 242 2.47 12.78 -1.90
N PRO A 243 1.47 13.45 -1.30
CA PRO A 243 1.70 14.75 -0.67
C PRO A 243 2.87 14.63 0.30
N THR A 244 3.85 15.50 0.08
CA THR A 244 5.11 15.50 0.79
C THR A 244 5.29 16.85 1.43
N THR A 245 5.63 16.83 2.72
CA THR A 245 5.99 18.03 3.48
C THR A 245 7.44 17.93 3.95
N VAL A 246 8.14 19.04 3.92
CA VAL A 246 9.56 19.14 4.25
C VAL A 246 9.75 20.20 5.34
N THR A 247 10.59 19.89 6.32
CA THR A 247 10.95 20.79 7.42
C THR A 247 12.31 20.37 7.99
N THR A 248 12.82 21.09 8.97
CA THR A 248 13.99 20.64 9.76
C THR A 248 13.56 19.99 11.07
N PRO A 249 14.38 19.08 11.64
CA PRO A 249 14.16 18.48 12.95
C PRO A 249 13.99 19.51 14.06
N ASP A 250 14.80 20.57 14.06
CA ASP A 250 14.71 21.63 15.06
C ASP A 250 13.32 22.28 15.06
N LYS A 251 12.87 22.69 13.87
CA LYS A 251 11.58 23.34 13.68
C LYS A 251 10.42 22.41 14.03
N LEU A 252 10.48 21.14 13.61
CA LEU A 252 9.45 20.13 13.88
C LEU A 252 9.32 19.81 15.38
N CYS A 253 10.45 19.65 16.07
CA CYS A 253 10.49 19.19 17.45
C CYS A 253 10.16 20.30 18.44
N ARG A 254 10.62 21.54 18.20
CA ARG A 254 10.40 22.70 19.07
C ARG A 254 9.00 23.32 18.91
N SER A 255 8.38 23.16 17.75
CA SER A 255 7.04 23.71 17.51
C SER A 255 5.93 22.92 18.22
N SER A 256 4.75 23.52 18.32
CA SER A 256 3.55 22.83 18.80
C SER A 256 3.16 21.66 17.90
N LEU A 257 2.37 20.70 18.41
CA LEU A 257 1.88 19.57 17.60
C LEU A 257 1.12 20.04 16.36
N LYS A 258 0.41 21.17 16.45
CA LYS A 258 -0.28 21.82 15.33
C LYS A 258 0.64 22.11 14.14
N TYR A 259 1.91 22.45 14.36
CA TYR A 259 2.85 22.71 13.26
C TYR A 259 3.08 21.47 12.38
N ALA A 260 2.98 20.28 12.98
CA ALA A 260 3.17 19.01 12.28
C ALA A 260 1.87 18.47 11.65
N ILE A 261 0.75 19.20 11.77
CA ILE A 261 -0.56 18.88 11.18
C ILE A 261 -0.83 19.81 10.00
#